data_AF-A0AAV2SU48-F1
#
_entry.id   AF-A0AAV2SU48-F1
#
_cell.length_a   1.000
_cell.length_b   1.000
_cell.length_c   1.000
_cell.angle_alpha   90.00
_cell.angle_beta   90.00
_cell.angle_gamma   90.00
#
_symmetry.space_group_name_H-M   'P 1'
#
loop_
_entity.id
_entity.type
_entity.pdbx_description
1 polymer ?
#
loop_
_entity_poly.entity_id
_entity_poly.type
_entity_poly.pdbx_seq_one_letter_code
_entity_poly.pdbx_strand_id
1 'polypeptide(L)'
;MNVQCSMMDKKNGGRLDVLYYKYFQGQPGSKLWPVISMLLVLSHGQATVERGFSINRQVTEVNQSELSLQARRTIKEHISYVGGLNNVEVTTDLLKSCGRASERYKQYCANLKKGKENERMGQKRRKLTDQKDDLVCKRSKLDVEIQKLKLAVK
;
A
#
# COMPACT_ATOMS: atom_id res chain seq x y z
N MET A 1 16.64 32.17 37.25
CA MET A 1 16.80 31.09 36.25
C MET A 1 17.05 29.80 37.00
N ASN A 2 16.04 28.93 37.09
CA ASN A 2 16.22 27.52 37.41
C ASN A 2 14.89 26.82 37.12
N VAL A 3 14.78 26.20 35.94
CA VAL A 3 13.67 25.30 35.64
C VAL A 3 14.26 23.91 35.62
N GLN A 4 14.04 23.21 36.73
CA GLN A 4 14.33 21.81 36.90
C GLN A 4 13.49 21.02 35.90
N CYS A 5 14.14 20.47 34.88
CA CYS A 5 13.52 19.57 33.90
C CYS A 5 13.28 18.22 34.59
N SER A 6 12.15 18.09 35.30
CA SER A 6 11.75 16.81 35.88
C SER A 6 10.99 15.98 34.84
N MET A 7 11.67 14.92 34.39
CA MET A 7 11.14 13.63 33.93
C MET A 7 9.85 13.65 33.11
N MET A 8 10.00 13.40 31.81
CA MET A 8 8.93 12.92 30.94
C MET A 8 8.28 11.65 31.53
N ASP A 9 6.99 11.74 31.80
CA ASP A 9 6.14 10.65 32.25
C ASP A 9 5.99 9.61 31.13
N LYS A 10 6.66 8.46 31.28
CA LYS A 10 6.79 7.42 30.23
C LYS A 10 5.56 6.49 30.10
N LYS A 11 4.46 6.72 30.84
CA LYS A 11 3.31 5.79 30.87
C LYS A 11 2.17 6.10 29.89
N ASN A 12 2.12 7.30 29.31
CA ASN A 12 1.21 7.62 28.21
C ASN A 12 2.03 8.34 27.13
N GLY A 13 2.36 7.62 26.06
CA GLY A 13 3.22 8.13 24.99
C GLY A 13 2.76 9.48 24.47
N GLY A 14 3.51 10.54 24.80
CA GLY A 14 3.67 11.79 24.05
C GLY A 14 2.41 12.43 23.48
N ARG A 15 1.25 12.25 24.10
CA ARG A 15 -0.01 12.79 23.58
C ARG A 15 -0.08 14.29 23.87
N LEU A 16 0.12 15.05 22.79
CA LEU A 16 0.21 16.50 22.78
C LEU A 16 -1.02 17.17 23.43
N ASP A 17 -2.18 16.54 23.32
CA ASP A 17 -3.45 16.97 23.88
C ASP A 17 -3.49 16.91 25.42
N VAL A 18 -2.87 15.90 26.04
CA VAL A 18 -2.76 15.80 27.51
C VAL A 18 -1.80 16.85 28.06
N LEU A 19 -0.71 17.11 27.33
CA LEU A 19 0.23 18.18 27.63
C LEU A 19 -0.49 19.53 27.59
N TYR A 20 -1.18 19.84 26.49
CA TYR A 20 -1.89 21.10 26.32
C TYR A 20 -2.98 21.27 27.38
N TYR A 21 -3.79 20.24 27.64
CA TYR A 21 -4.83 20.31 28.65
C TYR A 21 -4.28 20.67 30.04
N LYS A 22 -3.12 20.12 30.43
CA LYS A 22 -2.48 20.45 31.71
C LYS A 22 -2.01 21.90 31.79
N TYR A 23 -1.50 22.46 30.69
CA TYR A 23 -1.05 23.87 30.65
C TYR A 23 -2.21 24.87 30.52
N PHE A 24 -3.35 24.46 29.95
CA PHE A 24 -4.52 25.32 29.74
C PHE A 24 -5.48 25.43 30.93
N GLN A 25 -5.33 24.60 31.97
CA GLN A 25 -6.20 24.64 33.16
C GLN A 25 -6.08 25.93 34.01
N GLY A 26 -5.19 26.86 33.68
CA GLY A 26 -4.85 27.99 34.56
C GLY A 26 -5.19 29.40 34.07
N GLN A 27 -5.37 29.65 32.76
CA GLN A 27 -5.54 31.03 32.28
C GLN A 27 -6.46 31.13 31.05
N PRO A 28 -7.58 31.89 31.12
CA PRO A 28 -8.34 32.30 29.94
C PRO A 28 -7.59 33.46 29.24
N GLY A 29 -6.44 33.15 28.65
CA GLY A 29 -5.61 34.11 27.94
C GLY A 29 -6.16 34.41 26.56
N SER A 30 -7.11 35.34 26.45
CA SER A 30 -7.69 35.80 25.17
C SER A 30 -6.63 36.24 24.15
N LYS A 31 -5.46 36.71 24.63
CA LYS A 31 -4.32 37.13 23.81
C LYS A 31 -3.39 36.00 23.37
N LEU A 32 -3.39 34.87 24.08
CA LEU A 32 -2.54 33.72 23.78
C LEU A 32 -3.22 32.76 22.78
N TRP A 33 -4.55 32.73 22.79
CA TRP A 33 -5.38 31.92 21.89
C TRP A 33 -5.03 32.08 20.40
N PRO A 34 -4.84 33.29 19.84
CA PRO A 34 -4.48 33.46 18.44
C PRO A 34 -3.11 32.85 18.09
N VAL A 35 -2.14 32.91 19.00
CA VAL A 35 -0.80 32.33 18.82
C VAL A 35 -0.86 30.80 18.83
N ILE A 36 -1.69 30.23 19.70
CA ILE A 36 -1.95 28.78 19.75
C ILE A 36 -2.68 28.33 18.50
N SER A 37 -3.69 29.08 18.04
CA SER A 37 -4.35 28.81 16.76
C SER A 37 -3.34 28.85 15.61
N MET A 38 -2.44 29.83 15.57
CA MET A 38 -1.38 29.89 14.56
C MET A 38 -0.40 28.72 14.64
N LEU A 39 -0.02 28.28 15.85
CA LEU A 39 0.87 27.12 16.06
C LEU A 39 0.19 25.81 15.63
N LEU A 40 -1.08 25.61 16.00
CA LEU A 40 -1.87 24.45 15.58
C LEU A 40 -2.07 24.44 14.06
N VAL A 41 -2.32 25.60 13.44
CA VAL A 41 -2.44 25.77 11.98
C VAL A 41 -1.10 25.53 11.26
N LEU A 42 0.02 26.05 11.79
CA LEU A 42 1.37 25.80 11.24
C LEU A 42 1.76 24.32 11.31
N SER A 43 1.28 23.59 12.31
CA SER A 43 1.56 22.16 12.47
C SER A 43 0.78 21.27 11.49
N HIS A 44 -0.08 21.84 10.62
CA HIS A 44 -0.73 21.11 9.53
C HIS A 44 0.18 20.81 8.33
N GLY A 45 1.44 21.28 8.34
CA GLY A 45 2.47 20.94 7.34
C GLY A 45 3.01 19.50 7.39
N GLN A 46 2.33 18.59 8.09
CA GLN A 46 2.57 17.15 8.08
C GLN A 46 1.22 16.42 7.98
N ALA A 47 0.77 16.19 6.74
CA ALA A 47 -0.46 15.49 6.36
C ALA A 47 -0.49 14.00 6.78
N THR A 48 -0.42 13.74 8.08
CA THR A 48 -0.54 12.41 8.71
C THR A 48 -1.49 12.42 9.90
N VAL A 49 -1.84 13.58 10.46
CA VAL A 49 -2.67 13.66 11.69
C VAL A 49 -4.18 13.55 11.46
N GLU A 50 -4.73 13.90 10.28
CA GLU A 50 -6.14 13.59 9.99
C GLU A 50 -6.39 12.10 9.73
N ARG A 51 -5.33 11.30 9.48
CA ARG A 51 -5.40 9.84 9.52
C ARG A 51 -5.43 9.28 10.95
N GLY A 52 -5.31 10.12 11.98
CA GLY A 52 -5.23 9.75 13.39
C GLY A 52 -6.59 9.50 14.08
N PHE A 53 -7.71 9.89 13.46
CA PHE A 53 -9.05 9.70 14.03
C PHE A 53 -9.76 8.43 13.55
N SER A 54 -9.17 7.68 12.63
CA SER A 54 -9.74 6.41 12.18
C SER A 54 -9.35 5.29 13.16
N ILE A 55 -10.34 4.78 13.90
CA ILE A 55 -10.23 3.56 14.72
C ILE A 55 -9.67 2.38 13.89
N ASN A 56 -9.84 2.41 12.57
CA ASN A 56 -9.35 1.38 11.65
C ASN A 56 -7.82 1.45 11.38
N ARG A 57 -7.11 2.50 11.80
CA ARG A 57 -5.64 2.61 11.60
C ARG A 57 -4.85 1.56 12.39
N GLN A 58 -5.36 1.06 13.52
CA GLN A 58 -4.68 -0.02 14.26
C GLN A 58 -4.71 -1.36 13.52
N VAL A 59 -5.63 -1.55 12.57
CA VAL A 59 -5.79 -2.82 11.84
C VAL A 59 -5.03 -2.79 10.51
N THR A 60 -4.90 -1.61 9.88
CA THR A 60 -4.30 -1.45 8.56
C THR A 60 -2.91 -0.82 8.66
N GLU A 61 -1.87 -1.65 8.74
CA GLU A 61 -0.55 -1.21 8.27
C GLU A 61 -0.70 -0.91 6.77
N VAL A 62 -0.24 0.27 6.35
CA VAL A 62 -0.53 0.93 5.05
C VAL A 62 -0.12 0.13 3.81
N ASN A 63 0.47 -1.06 3.97
CA ASN A 63 0.99 -1.89 2.88
C ASN A 63 0.70 -3.39 3.05
N GLN A 64 -0.42 -3.75 3.70
CA GLN A 64 -0.83 -5.16 3.80
C GLN A 64 -1.78 -5.54 2.66
N SER A 65 -1.50 -6.67 2.01
CA SER A 65 -2.39 -7.25 1.01
C SER A 65 -3.66 -7.80 1.69
N GLU A 66 -4.77 -7.89 0.95
CA GLU A 66 -6.02 -8.48 1.45
C GLU A 66 -5.81 -9.90 2.00
N LEU A 67 -5.00 -10.71 1.30
CA LEU A 67 -4.63 -12.06 1.72
C LEU A 67 -3.90 -12.06 3.07
N SER A 68 -3.05 -11.07 3.33
CA SER A 68 -2.37 -10.92 4.61
C SER A 68 -3.35 -10.59 5.74
N LEU A 69 -4.38 -9.79 5.47
CA LEU A 69 -5.42 -9.46 6.44
C LEU A 69 -6.30 -10.68 6.75
N GLN A 70 -6.71 -11.42 5.73
CA GLN A 70 -7.46 -12.66 5.89
C GLN A 70 -6.68 -13.68 6.71
N ALA A 71 -5.39 -13.89 6.41
CA ALA A 71 -4.54 -14.80 7.17
C ALA A 71 -4.42 -14.39 8.64
N ARG A 72 -4.17 -13.10 8.94
CA ARG A 72 -4.12 -12.58 10.31
C ARG A 72 -5.43 -12.80 11.06
N ARG A 73 -6.56 -12.59 10.39
CA ARG A 73 -7.89 -12.81 10.96
C ARG A 73 -8.10 -14.28 11.32
N THR A 74 -7.83 -15.20 10.40
CA THR A 74 -7.93 -16.64 10.64
C THR A 74 -7.06 -17.09 11.80
N ILE A 75 -5.81 -16.61 11.87
CA ILE A 75 -4.90 -16.92 12.99
C ILE A 75 -5.49 -16.43 14.32
N LYS A 76 -5.99 -15.19 14.36
CA LYS A 76 -6.60 -14.62 15.57
C LYS A 76 -7.86 -15.37 16.00
N GLU A 77 -8.73 -15.71 15.06
CA GLU A 77 -9.94 -16.49 15.32
C GLU A 77 -9.60 -17.87 15.90
N HIS A 78 -8.60 -18.54 15.33
CA HIS A 78 -8.14 -19.83 15.84
C HIS A 78 -7.55 -19.74 17.26
N ILE A 79 -6.69 -18.74 17.54
CA ILE A 79 -6.14 -18.52 18.88
C ILE A 79 -7.26 -18.25 19.90
N SER A 80 -8.28 -17.48 19.51
CA SER A 80 -9.43 -17.21 20.36
C SER A 80 -10.28 -18.45 20.63
N TYR A 81 -10.46 -19.30 19.62
CA TYR A 81 -11.20 -20.57 19.74
C TYR A 81 -10.50 -21.54 20.70
N VAL A 82 -9.17 -21.62 20.63
CA VAL A 82 -8.34 -22.54 21.42
C VAL A 82 -8.11 -22.02 22.86
N GLY A 83 -8.61 -20.83 23.19
CA GLY A 83 -8.54 -20.26 24.54
C GLY A 83 -7.20 -19.65 24.91
N GLY A 84 -6.41 -19.23 23.90
CA GLY A 84 -5.12 -18.57 24.08
C GLY A 84 -3.96 -19.30 23.42
N LEU A 85 -2.79 -18.63 23.38
CA LEU A 85 -1.58 -19.11 22.68
C LEU A 85 -1.02 -20.41 23.26
N ASN A 86 -1.15 -20.63 24.57
CA ASN A 86 -0.55 -21.78 25.25
C ASN A 86 -1.21 -23.11 24.90
N ASN A 87 -2.43 -23.08 24.37
CA ASN A 87 -3.22 -24.25 24.03
C ASN A 87 -3.12 -24.61 22.54
N VAL A 88 -2.38 -23.82 21.75
CA VAL A 88 -2.23 -24.07 20.31
C VAL A 88 -1.21 -25.19 20.10
N GLU A 89 -1.69 -26.35 19.63
CA GLU A 89 -0.83 -27.49 19.32
C GLU A 89 0.02 -27.24 18.07
N VAL A 90 1.33 -27.43 18.18
CA VAL A 90 2.25 -27.31 17.04
C VAL A 90 2.31 -28.65 16.31
N THR A 91 1.51 -28.79 15.25
CA THR A 91 1.50 -29.99 14.41
C THR A 91 2.76 -30.09 13.53
N THR A 92 3.18 -31.31 13.23
CA THR A 92 4.35 -31.57 12.34
C THR A 92 4.16 -31.00 10.93
N ASP A 93 2.93 -30.93 10.43
CA ASP A 93 2.62 -30.32 9.14
C ASP A 93 2.76 -28.80 9.14
N LEU A 94 2.50 -28.14 10.27
CA LEU A 94 2.76 -26.71 10.44
C LEU A 94 4.25 -26.41 10.34
N LEU A 95 5.08 -27.25 10.97
CA LEU A 95 6.54 -27.15 10.89
C LEU A 95 7.05 -27.36 9.46
N LYS A 96 6.55 -28.39 8.75
CA LYS A 96 6.88 -28.61 7.33
C LYS A 96 6.45 -27.43 6.46
N SER A 97 5.26 -26.87 6.69
CA SER A 97 4.75 -25.71 5.95
C SER A 97 5.63 -24.47 6.19
N CYS A 98 6.02 -24.23 7.45
CA CYS A 98 6.91 -23.13 7.83
C CYS A 98 8.30 -23.27 7.18
N GLY A 99 8.90 -24.46 7.20
CA GLY A 99 10.18 -24.73 6.55
C GLY A 99 10.16 -24.47 5.04
N ARG A 100 9.01 -24.70 4.39
CA ARG A 100 8.81 -24.44 2.94
C ARG A 100 8.37 -23.02 2.62
N ALA A 101 8.08 -22.17 3.61
CA ALA A 101 7.56 -20.82 3.37
C ALA A 101 8.55 -19.95 2.58
N SER A 102 9.85 -20.03 2.92
CA SER A 102 10.90 -19.31 2.20
C SER A 102 11.00 -19.74 0.74
N GLU A 103 10.88 -21.04 0.46
CA GLU A 103 10.89 -21.57 -0.90
C GLU A 103 9.66 -21.12 -1.69
N ARG A 104 8.47 -21.19 -1.10
CA ARG A 104 7.22 -20.69 -1.71
C ARG A 104 7.34 -19.20 -2.05
N TYR A 105 7.95 -18.40 -1.18
CA TYR A 105 8.17 -16.98 -1.43
C TYR A 105 9.14 -16.75 -2.60
N LYS A 106 10.26 -17.49 -2.66
CA LYS A 106 11.20 -17.42 -3.79
C LYS A 106 10.52 -17.81 -5.11
N GLN A 107 9.72 -18.86 -5.11
CA GLN A 107 8.93 -19.29 -6.26
C GLN A 107 7.93 -18.21 -6.69
N TYR A 108 7.22 -17.59 -5.75
CA TYR A 108 6.31 -16.48 -6.02
C TYR A 108 7.02 -15.31 -6.68
N CYS A 109 8.16 -14.87 -6.13
CA CYS A 109 8.96 -13.79 -6.73
C CYS A 109 9.48 -14.15 -8.14
N ALA A 110 9.88 -15.41 -8.36
CA ALA A 110 10.30 -15.88 -9.69
C ALA A 110 9.15 -15.86 -10.69
N ASN A 111 7.96 -16.28 -10.29
CA ASN A 111 6.76 -16.27 -11.12
C ASN A 111 6.32 -14.83 -11.45
N LEU A 112 6.40 -13.90 -10.50
CA LEU A 112 6.14 -12.48 -10.78
C LEU A 112 7.09 -11.91 -11.83
N LYS A 113 8.38 -12.26 -11.77
CA LYS A 113 9.36 -11.82 -12.78
C LYS A 113 9.03 -12.38 -14.17
N LYS A 114 8.73 -13.69 -14.25
CA LYS A 114 8.32 -14.35 -15.49
C LYS A 114 7.03 -13.77 -16.07
N GLY A 115 6.04 -13.46 -15.22
CA GLY A 115 4.78 -12.82 -15.63
C GLY A 115 5.01 -11.47 -16.29
N LYS A 116 5.80 -10.59 -15.66
CA LYS A 116 6.15 -9.28 -16.22
C LYS A 116 6.92 -9.39 -17.54
N GLU A 117 7.83 -10.35 -17.65
CA GLU A 117 8.55 -10.60 -18.89
C GLU A 117 7.62 -11.08 -20.01
N ASN A 118 6.73 -12.03 -19.71
CA ASN A 118 5.74 -12.54 -20.65
C ASN A 118 4.76 -11.46 -21.10
N GLU A 119 4.31 -10.57 -20.20
CA GLU A 119 3.49 -9.41 -20.55
C GLU A 119 4.24 -8.46 -21.48
N ARG A 120 5.51 -8.15 -21.18
CA ARG A 120 6.34 -7.29 -22.03
C ARG A 120 6.53 -7.89 -23.43
N MET A 121 6.79 -9.19 -23.50
CA MET A 121 6.92 -9.91 -24.77
C MET A 121 5.58 -9.99 -25.50
N GLY A 122 4.47 -10.21 -24.80
CA GLY A 122 3.12 -10.19 -25.34
C GLY A 122 2.76 -8.84 -25.95
N GLN A 123 3.06 -7.73 -25.27
CA GLN A 123 2.86 -6.38 -25.79
C GLN A 123 3.70 -6.10 -27.04
N LYS A 124 4.98 -6.53 -27.06
CA LYS A 124 5.83 -6.41 -28.26
C LYS A 124 5.27 -7.20 -29.44
N ARG A 125 4.79 -8.43 -29.20
CA ARG A 125 4.17 -9.27 -30.23
C ARG A 125 2.90 -8.63 -30.78
N ARG A 126 2.02 -8.10 -29.92
CA ARG A 126 0.81 -7.37 -30.34
C ARG A 126 1.15 -6.16 -31.22
N LYS A 127 2.10 -5.33 -30.80
CA LYS A 127 2.55 -4.19 -31.64
C LYS A 127 3.07 -4.62 -33.01
N LEU A 128 3.83 -5.72 -33.07
CA LEU A 128 4.32 -6.26 -34.34
C LEU A 128 3.21 -6.84 -35.21
N THR A 129 2.19 -7.49 -34.61
CA THR A 129 1.03 -7.99 -35.37
C THR A 129 0.20 -6.84 -35.91
N ASP A 130 -0.07 -5.81 -35.10
CA ASP A 130 -0.83 -4.64 -35.54
C ASP A 130 -0.12 -3.91 -36.70
N GLN A 131 1.19 -3.73 -36.61
CA GLN A 131 2.00 -3.15 -37.69
C GLN A 131 1.96 -4.01 -38.97
N LYS A 132 1.99 -5.33 -38.83
CA LYS A 132 1.90 -6.24 -39.98
C LYS A 132 0.54 -6.10 -40.68
N ASP A 133 -0.54 -6.07 -39.91
CA ASP A 133 -1.90 -5.96 -40.44
C ASP A 133 -2.12 -4.60 -41.13
N ASP A 134 -1.58 -3.52 -40.57
CA ASP A 134 -1.57 -2.19 -41.19
C ASP A 134 -0.84 -2.19 -42.55
N LEU A 135 0.33 -2.83 -42.63
CA LEU A 135 1.10 -2.93 -43.86
C LEU A 135 0.38 -3.77 -44.91
N VAL A 136 -0.28 -4.86 -44.50
CA VAL A 136 -1.12 -5.68 -45.40
C VAL A 136 -2.28 -4.86 -45.95
N CYS A 137 -2.95 -4.07 -45.11
CA CYS A 137 -4.02 -3.18 -45.54
C CYS A 137 -3.53 -2.13 -46.56
N LYS A 138 -2.38 -1.49 -46.30
CA LYS A 138 -1.77 -0.52 -47.23
C LYS A 138 -1.39 -1.17 -48.56
N ARG A 139 -0.79 -2.36 -48.53
CA ARG A 139 -0.44 -3.11 -49.74
C ARG A 139 -1.68 -3.41 -50.58
N SER A 140 -2.75 -3.90 -49.96
CA SER A 140 -4.00 -4.21 -50.67
C SER A 140 -4.61 -2.97 -51.36
N LYS A 141 -4.56 -1.80 -50.71
CA LYS A 141 -5.04 -0.54 -51.32
C LYS A 141 -4.19 -0.14 -52.54
N LEU A 142 -2.87 -0.22 -52.43
CA LEU A 142 -1.96 0.06 -53.54
C LEU A 142 -2.17 -0.90 -54.71
N ASP A 143 -2.38 -2.19 -54.44
CA ASP A 143 -2.64 -3.19 -55.48
C ASP A 143 -3.92 -2.84 -56.28
N VAL A 144 -4.96 -2.35 -55.60
CA VAL A 144 -6.20 -1.88 -56.25
C VAL A 144 -5.96 -0.63 -57.11
N GLU A 145 -5.17 0.34 -56.62
CA GLU A 145 -4.83 1.54 -57.40
C GLU A 145 -3.99 1.21 -58.64
N ILE A 146 -3.00 0.31 -58.50
CA ILE A 146 -2.17 -0.17 -59.62
C ILE A 146 -3.05 -0.84 -60.68
N GLN A 147 -4.04 -1.64 -60.28
CA GLN A 147 -4.99 -2.26 -61.21
C GLN A 147 -5.84 -1.21 -61.95
N LYS A 148 -6.35 -0.20 -61.25
CA LYS A 148 -7.11 0.90 -61.87
C LYS A 148 -6.27 1.66 -62.90
N LEU A 149 -5.03 2.00 -62.57
CA LEU A 149 -4.13 2.70 -63.48
C LEU A 149 -3.80 1.86 -64.74
N LYS A 150 -3.57 0.55 -64.58
CA LYS A 150 -3.35 -0.35 -65.72
C LYS A 150 -4.55 -0.44 -66.67
N LEU A 151 -5.77 -0.31 -66.14
CA LEU A 151 -6.99 -0.28 -66.95
C LEU A 151 -7.19 1.06 -67.66
N ALA A 152 -6.74 2.17 -67.07
CA ALA A 152 -6.88 3.52 -67.65
C ALA A 152 -5.85 3.83 -68.75
N VAL A 153 -4.75 3.08 -68.82
CA VAL A 153 -3.69 3.23 -69.84
C VAL A 153 -3.95 2.34 -71.07
N LYS A 154 -5.00 1.52 -71.05
CA LYS A 154 -5.41 0.62 -72.12
C LYS A 154 -6.55 1.21 -72.94
#